data_AF-A0A371GSK5-F1
#
_entry.id   AF-A0A371GSK5-F1
#
_cell.length_a   1.000
_cell.length_b   1.000
_cell.length_c   1.000
_cell.angle_alpha   90.00
_cell.angle_beta   90.00
_cell.angle_gamma   90.00
#
_symmetry.space_group_name_H-M   'P 1'
#
loop_
_entity.id
_entity.type
_entity.pdbx_description
1 polymer ?
#
loop_
_entity_poly.entity_id
_entity_poly.type
_entity_poly.pdbx_seq_one_letter_code
_entity_poly.pdbx_strand_id
1 'polypeptide(L)'
;MTKFLALLLCHEGLIKKDLEIDIHRQHPKLTQFSLMMEKRIATKIFFPLHSILTIILLQTHSSTLQDDTLALREIKHAIDPNSVTLSSYLNSWDFSVDPCESTGSQFLGILSYLPLDNSSSRVTKIDLDAIGYEGFLTPAIGNLTE
;
A
#
# COMPACT_ATOMS: atom_id res chain seq x y z
N MET A 1 0.07 21.01 -1.32
CA MET A 1 0.05 21.08 -2.80
C MET A 1 -0.19 19.72 -3.46
N THR A 2 0.19 18.61 -2.83
CA THR A 2 0.13 17.26 -3.42
C THR A 2 -1.24 16.58 -3.29
N LYS A 3 -2.06 16.95 -2.30
CA LYS A 3 -3.44 16.44 -2.13
C LYS A 3 -4.41 16.87 -3.26
N PHE A 4 -4.12 17.97 -3.97
CA PHE A 4 -4.96 18.48 -5.07
C PHE A 4 -4.75 17.72 -6.39
N LEU A 5 -3.60 17.07 -6.57
CA LEU A 5 -3.27 16.35 -7.80
C LEU A 5 -3.93 14.95 -7.85
N ALA A 6 -4.18 14.34 -6.70
CA ALA A 6 -4.90 13.06 -6.61
C ALA A 6 -6.41 13.22 -6.92
N LEU A 7 -7.01 14.36 -6.54
CA LEU A 7 -8.39 14.67 -6.92
C LEU A 7 -8.53 14.97 -8.42
N LEU A 8 -7.51 15.56 -9.06
CA LEU A 8 -7.51 15.81 -10.50
C LEU A 8 -7.46 14.53 -11.34
N LEU A 9 -6.82 13.46 -10.83
CA LEU A 9 -6.74 12.18 -11.54
C LEU A 9 -8.02 11.33 -11.38
N CYS A 10 -8.85 11.60 -10.37
CA CYS A 10 -10.07 10.83 -10.12
C CYS A 10 -11.34 11.46 -10.74
N HIS A 11 -11.26 12.69 -11.26
CA HIS A 11 -12.40 13.41 -11.84
C HIS A 11 -12.57 13.17 -13.37
N GLU A 12 -11.56 12.63 -14.06
CA GLU A 12 -11.61 12.33 -15.49
C GLU A 12 -12.05 10.88 -15.75
N GLY A 13 -13.23 10.54 -15.24
CA GLY A 13 -13.94 9.34 -15.63
C GLY A 13 -14.62 9.53 -16.99
N LEU A 14 -14.35 8.57 -17.89
CA LEU A 14 -15.19 8.09 -19.00
C LEU A 14 -15.19 8.96 -20.27
N ILE A 15 -14.93 8.36 -21.46
CA ILE A 15 -15.92 7.92 -22.47
C ILE A 15 -15.22 7.03 -23.53
N LYS A 16 -15.92 5.98 -24.02
CA LYS A 16 -15.87 5.35 -25.37
C LYS A 16 -14.86 4.19 -25.55
N LYS A 17 -15.23 2.94 -25.87
CA LYS A 17 -16.49 2.32 -26.32
C LYS A 17 -16.28 0.81 -26.31
N ASP A 18 -17.16 0.07 -25.65
CA ASP A 18 -17.58 -1.25 -26.14
C ASP A 18 -18.38 -1.03 -27.44
N LEU A 19 -17.74 -1.22 -28.60
CA LEU A 19 -18.40 -1.55 -29.89
C LEU A 19 -17.32 -1.79 -30.95
N GLU A 20 -17.09 -3.05 -31.33
CA GLU A 20 -17.19 -3.56 -32.71
C GLU A 20 -16.63 -4.98 -32.76
N ILE A 21 -17.55 -5.93 -32.96
CA ILE A 21 -17.29 -7.31 -33.35
C ILE A 21 -16.96 -7.32 -34.86
N ASP A 22 -16.15 -8.30 -35.26
CA ASP A 22 -15.95 -8.82 -36.62
C ASP A 22 -15.04 -8.06 -37.60
N ILE A 23 -13.97 -8.73 -38.03
CA ILE A 23 -13.69 -9.03 -39.45
C ILE A 23 -12.71 -10.21 -39.48
N HIS A 24 -13.28 -11.40 -39.68
CA HIS A 24 -12.56 -12.59 -40.10
C HIS A 24 -12.50 -12.59 -41.64
N ARG A 25 -11.40 -12.14 -42.28
CA ARG A 25 -11.04 -12.59 -43.64
C ARG A 25 -9.65 -12.18 -44.14
N GLN A 26 -8.86 -13.22 -44.45
CA GLN A 26 -7.92 -13.36 -45.58
C GLN A 26 -6.42 -12.93 -45.42
N HIS A 27 -5.55 -13.94 -45.29
CA HIS A 27 -4.10 -14.01 -45.60
C HIS A 27 -3.75 -13.66 -47.08
N PRO A 28 -2.47 -13.67 -47.58
CA PRO A 28 -1.11 -13.61 -46.97
C PRO A 28 -0.12 -12.66 -47.72
N LYS A 29 1.19 -12.69 -47.36
CA LYS A 29 2.41 -12.12 -48.03
C LYS A 29 2.88 -10.77 -47.44
N LEU A 30 4.13 -10.53 -47.04
CA LEU A 30 5.41 -11.16 -47.31
C LEU A 30 6.30 -11.21 -46.06
N THR A 31 6.72 -12.42 -45.73
CA THR A 31 8.04 -12.71 -45.18
C THR A 31 9.10 -12.35 -46.22
N GLN A 32 10.28 -11.87 -45.78
CA GLN A 32 11.49 -11.55 -46.55
C GLN A 32 11.56 -10.16 -47.21
N PHE A 33 12.34 -9.26 -46.59
CA PHE A 33 13.12 -8.12 -47.12
C PHE A 33 13.23 -7.16 -45.93
N SER A 34 14.16 -7.28 -44.98
CA SER A 34 15.60 -7.36 -45.17
C SER A 34 16.21 -7.85 -43.86
N LEU A 35 17.10 -8.83 -43.94
CA LEU A 35 18.02 -9.14 -42.86
C LEU A 35 18.97 -7.96 -42.63
N MET A 36 19.43 -7.84 -41.38
CA MET A 36 20.74 -7.32 -41.00
C MET A 36 20.94 -5.81 -40.98
N MET A 37 20.57 -5.20 -39.84
CA MET A 37 21.46 -4.25 -39.16
C MET A 37 21.65 -4.74 -37.73
N GLU A 38 22.66 -5.58 -37.63
CA GLU A 38 23.42 -5.89 -36.44
C GLU A 38 23.65 -4.64 -35.59
N LYS A 39 22.98 -4.57 -34.44
CA LYS A 39 23.50 -3.86 -33.28
C LYS A 39 22.95 -4.52 -32.02
N ARG A 40 23.66 -5.58 -31.62
CA ARG A 40 23.73 -6.00 -30.22
C ARG A 40 24.34 -4.84 -29.43
N ILE A 41 23.51 -3.89 -29.01
CA ILE A 41 23.91 -2.87 -28.05
C ILE A 41 23.32 -3.27 -26.71
N ALA A 42 24.20 -3.38 -25.74
CA ALA A 42 23.98 -3.96 -24.42
C ALA A 42 22.83 -3.30 -23.65
N THR A 43 21.62 -3.86 -23.75
CA THR A 43 20.52 -3.57 -22.82
C THR A 43 20.69 -4.42 -21.54
N LYS A 44 21.82 -4.25 -20.84
CA LYS A 44 22.08 -4.94 -19.56
C LYS A 44 22.29 -3.98 -18.37
N ILE A 45 22.30 -2.67 -18.60
CA ILE A 45 22.60 -1.67 -17.55
C ILE A 45 21.35 -0.85 -17.16
N PHE A 46 20.21 -1.01 -17.85
CA PHE A 46 18.99 -0.22 -17.57
C PHE A 46 18.04 -0.86 -16.53
N PHE A 47 18.21 -2.14 -16.21
CA PHE A 47 17.39 -2.85 -15.24
C PHE A 47 17.59 -2.39 -13.77
N PRO A 48 18.80 -2.04 -13.26
CA PRO A 48 18.94 -1.60 -11.87
C PRO A 48 18.39 -0.18 -11.65
N LEU A 49 18.59 0.76 -12.57
CA LEU A 49 18.11 2.14 -12.40
C LEU A 49 16.58 2.25 -12.46
N HIS A 50 15.94 1.49 -13.37
CA HIS A 50 14.48 1.49 -13.46
C HIS A 50 13.85 0.81 -12.24
N SER A 51 14.46 -0.28 -11.74
CA SER A 51 14.02 -0.95 -10.52
C SER A 51 14.16 -0.06 -9.28
N ILE A 52 15.28 0.67 -9.13
CA ILE A 52 15.49 1.64 -8.04
C ILE A 52 14.46 2.78 -8.14
N LEU A 53 14.20 3.32 -9.34
CA LEU A 53 13.21 4.38 -9.55
C LEU A 53 11.78 3.93 -9.19
N THR A 54 11.40 2.69 -9.53
CA THR A 54 10.10 2.13 -9.11
C THR A 54 10.00 1.89 -7.60
N ILE A 55 11.10 1.53 -6.92
CA ILE A 55 11.12 1.35 -5.46
C ILE A 55 10.98 2.70 -4.74
N ILE A 56 11.60 3.77 -5.26
CA ILE A 56 11.49 5.12 -4.70
C ILE A 56 10.07 5.69 -4.90
N LEU A 57 9.41 5.40 -6.02
CA LEU A 57 8.03 5.82 -6.29
C LEU A 57 6.97 5.03 -5.49
N LEU A 58 7.34 3.91 -4.87
CA LEU A 58 6.50 3.13 -3.96
C LEU A 58 6.64 3.55 -2.50
N GLN A 59 7.23 4.72 -2.22
CA GLN A 59 7.10 5.33 -0.91
C GLN A 59 5.66 5.86 -0.76
N THR A 60 4.76 4.98 -0.31
CA THR A 60 3.55 5.43 0.35
C THR A 60 4.01 6.25 1.56
N HIS A 61 3.95 7.57 1.44
CA HIS A 61 4.20 8.43 2.58
C HIS A 61 3.13 8.11 3.62
N SER A 62 3.54 7.38 4.66
CA SER A 62 2.73 7.13 5.86
C SER A 62 2.29 8.48 6.41
N SER A 63 0.99 8.68 6.53
CA SER A 63 0.42 9.80 7.27
C SER A 63 0.64 9.57 8.76
N THR A 64 0.55 8.32 9.21
CA THR A 64 0.78 7.92 10.61
C THR A 64 2.22 8.21 11.02
N LEU A 65 2.41 8.76 12.23
CA LEU A 65 3.74 8.95 12.81
C LEU A 65 4.46 7.60 12.90
N GLN A 66 5.73 7.59 12.49
CA GLN A 66 6.50 6.35 12.41
C GLN A 66 6.62 5.63 13.76
N ASP A 67 6.79 6.38 14.86
CA ASP A 67 6.89 5.84 16.20
C ASP A 67 5.59 5.13 16.63
N ASP A 68 4.43 5.67 16.26
CA ASP A 68 3.14 5.04 16.53
C ASP A 68 2.99 3.74 15.71
N THR A 69 3.40 3.74 14.44
CA THR A 69 3.39 2.54 13.59
C THR A 69 4.30 1.44 14.13
N LEU A 70 5.49 1.82 14.61
CA LEU A 70 6.43 0.89 15.25
C LEU A 70 5.86 0.36 16.56
N ALA A 71 5.26 1.20 17.40
CA ALA A 71 4.61 0.77 18.64
C ALA A 71 3.48 -0.24 18.38
N LEU A 72 2.62 0.00 17.39
CA LEU A 72 1.58 -0.95 16.99
C LEU A 72 2.15 -2.31 16.57
N ARG A 73 3.27 -2.32 15.83
CA ARG A 73 3.94 -3.56 15.42
C ARG A 73 4.50 -4.31 16.62
N GLU A 74 5.19 -3.62 17.53
CA GLU A 74 5.75 -4.21 18.74
C GLU A 74 4.65 -4.77 19.66
N ILE A 75 3.51 -4.09 19.77
CA ILE A 75 2.32 -4.61 20.48
C ILE A 75 1.85 -5.90 19.83
N LYS A 76 1.62 -5.92 18.51
CA LYS A 76 1.18 -7.13 17.80
C LYS A 76 2.16 -8.29 17.95
N HIS A 77 3.46 -8.02 17.90
CA HIS A 77 4.51 -9.04 18.03
C HIS A 77 4.63 -9.65 19.44
N ALA A 78 4.22 -8.91 20.47
CA ALA A 78 4.29 -9.37 21.85
C ALA A 78 3.06 -10.17 22.32
N ILE A 79 2.05 -10.30 21.45
CA ILE A 79 0.90 -11.18 21.64
C ILE A 79 1.21 -12.56 21.05
N ASP A 80 0.85 -13.62 21.79
CA ASP A 80 0.94 -15.00 21.33
C ASP A 80 0.04 -15.18 20.10
N PRO A 81 0.59 -15.53 18.93
CA PRO A 81 -0.18 -15.70 17.71
C PRO A 81 -1.26 -16.79 17.83
N ASN A 82 -1.13 -17.77 18.73
CA ASN A 82 -2.15 -18.80 18.95
C ASN A 82 -3.39 -18.25 19.67
N SER A 83 -3.26 -17.13 20.38
CA SER A 83 -4.39 -16.42 21.01
C SER A 83 -5.11 -15.49 20.04
N VAL A 84 -4.56 -15.23 18.85
CA VAL A 84 -5.13 -14.32 17.84
C VAL A 84 -6.06 -15.09 16.91
N THR A 85 -7.37 -14.90 17.07
CA THR A 85 -8.39 -15.54 16.21
C THR A 85 -8.66 -14.75 14.94
N LEU A 86 -9.20 -15.39 13.89
CA LEU A 86 -9.48 -14.74 12.61
C LEU A 86 -10.48 -13.57 12.70
N SER A 87 -11.41 -13.62 13.66
CA SER A 87 -12.40 -12.57 13.90
C SER A 87 -11.89 -11.44 14.78
N SER A 88 -10.66 -11.56 15.30
CA SER A 88 -10.11 -10.62 16.27
C SER A 88 -9.68 -9.31 15.65
N TYR A 89 -9.66 -8.23 16.45
CA TYR A 89 -9.19 -6.93 15.96
C TYR A 89 -7.72 -6.98 15.57
N LEU A 90 -6.87 -7.64 16.36
CA LEU A 90 -5.43 -7.72 16.10
C LEU A 90 -5.10 -8.52 14.82
N ASN A 91 -5.95 -9.49 14.44
CA ASN A 91 -5.84 -10.19 13.16
C ASN A 91 -6.08 -9.24 11.98
N SER A 92 -6.92 -8.22 12.15
CA SER A 92 -7.21 -7.26 11.08
C SER A 92 -6.01 -6.39 10.71
N TRP A 93 -5.11 -6.11 11.67
CA TRP A 93 -3.99 -5.18 11.51
C TRP A 93 -3.02 -5.61 10.41
N ASP A 94 -3.14 -4.97 9.25
CA ASP A 94 -2.31 -5.20 8.06
C ASP A 94 -1.36 -4.03 7.82
N PHE A 95 -0.09 -4.20 8.19
CA PHE A 95 0.95 -3.18 8.02
C PHE A 95 1.43 -3.00 6.57
N SER A 96 0.75 -3.59 5.58
CA SER A 96 0.93 -3.23 4.17
C SER A 96 0.25 -1.89 3.81
N VAL A 97 -0.65 -1.40 4.66
CA VAL A 97 -1.31 -0.10 4.56
C VAL A 97 -1.03 0.78 5.78
N ASP A 98 -1.32 2.08 5.66
CA ASP A 98 -1.14 3.05 6.75
C ASP A 98 -2.26 2.90 7.81
N PRO A 99 -1.94 2.79 9.11
CA PRO A 99 -2.94 2.58 10.16
C PRO A 99 -4.01 3.67 10.27
N CYS A 100 -3.61 4.95 10.20
CA CYS A 100 -4.51 6.09 10.36
C CYS A 100 -5.28 6.44 9.07
N GLU A 101 -4.74 6.10 7.90
CA GLU A 101 -5.41 6.35 6.60
C GLU A 101 -6.24 5.14 6.13
N SER A 102 -6.05 3.96 6.74
CA SER A 102 -6.86 2.80 6.39
C SER A 102 -8.34 3.05 6.73
N THR A 103 -9.20 2.90 5.73
CA THR A 103 -10.65 2.98 5.93
C THR A 103 -11.21 1.56 5.99
N GLY A 104 -11.90 1.20 7.08
CA GLY A 104 -12.64 -0.05 7.17
C GLY A 104 -11.97 -1.10 8.06
N SER A 105 -11.77 -2.31 7.53
CA SER A 105 -11.49 -3.53 8.31
C SER A 105 -10.01 -3.92 8.40
N GLN A 106 -9.08 -3.01 8.10
CA GLN A 106 -7.63 -3.29 8.10
C GLN A 106 -6.96 -2.91 9.43
N PHE A 107 -7.58 -2.05 10.23
CA PHE A 107 -7.09 -1.66 11.56
C PHE A 107 -8.28 -1.47 12.51
N LEU A 108 -8.97 -2.56 12.80
CA LEU A 108 -10.04 -2.54 13.82
C LEU A 108 -9.46 -2.18 15.18
N GLY A 109 -10.22 -1.41 15.96
CA GLY A 109 -9.84 -0.98 17.30
C GLY A 109 -8.83 0.17 17.34
N ILE A 110 -8.36 0.69 16.20
CA ILE A 110 -7.48 1.86 16.15
C ILE A 110 -8.32 3.12 15.91
N LEU A 111 -8.13 4.12 16.77
CA LEU A 111 -8.61 5.48 16.52
C LEU A 111 -7.41 6.41 16.36
N SER A 112 -7.54 7.33 15.42
CA SER A 112 -6.46 8.22 15.03
C SER A 112 -6.93 9.67 15.02
N TYR A 113 -6.04 10.57 15.45
CA TYR A 113 -6.14 11.99 15.19
C TYR A 113 -5.53 12.30 13.82
N LEU A 114 -6.36 12.86 12.93
CA LEU A 114 -5.95 13.30 11.59
C LEU A 114 -5.84 14.83 11.58
N PRO A 115 -4.63 15.39 11.67
CA PRO A 115 -4.44 16.84 11.69
C PRO A 115 -4.80 17.47 10.34
N LEU A 116 -5.28 18.71 10.36
CA LEU A 116 -5.62 19.50 9.17
C LEU A 116 -4.39 20.11 8.47
N ASP A 117 -3.25 20.15 9.17
CA ASP A 117 -1.99 20.65 8.63
C ASP A 117 -1.19 19.52 7.95
N ASN A 118 0.12 19.69 7.80
CA ASN A 118 1.01 18.68 7.21
C ASN A 118 1.74 17.86 8.27
N SER A 119 1.29 17.87 9.53
CA SER A 119 1.84 17.00 10.56
C SER A 119 1.36 15.55 10.38
N SER A 120 2.06 14.62 11.01
CA SER A 120 1.70 13.20 10.97
C SER A 120 0.48 12.91 11.84
N SER A 121 -0.38 12.02 11.36
CA SER A 121 -1.49 11.44 12.11
C SER A 121 -0.98 10.65 13.30
N ARG A 122 -1.73 10.67 14.39
CA ARG A 122 -1.35 10.03 15.67
C ARG A 122 -2.42 9.05 16.13
N VAL A 123 -2.01 7.94 16.72
CA VAL A 123 -2.93 6.96 17.33
C VAL A 123 -3.35 7.49 18.70
N THR A 124 -4.65 7.69 18.91
CA THR A 124 -5.22 8.23 20.16
C THR A 124 -5.94 7.17 20.98
N LYS A 125 -6.25 6.00 20.39
CA LYS A 125 -6.87 4.89 21.10
C LYS A 125 -6.51 3.57 20.44
N ILE A 126 -6.22 2.59 21.28
CA ILE A 126 -6.19 1.18 20.91
C ILE A 126 -7.27 0.47 21.73
N ASP A 127 -8.15 -0.24 21.04
CA ASP A 127 -9.13 -1.15 21.60
C ASP A 127 -8.76 -2.57 21.19
N LEU A 128 -8.56 -3.44 22.18
CA LEU A 128 -8.36 -4.87 21.97
C LEU A 128 -9.66 -5.56 22.37
N ASP A 129 -10.26 -6.27 21.42
CA ASP A 129 -11.51 -6.99 21.65
C ASP A 129 -11.34 -8.12 22.68
N ALA A 130 -12.45 -8.50 23.32
CA ALA A 130 -12.47 -9.41 24.47
C ALA A 130 -12.34 -10.90 24.09
N ILE A 131 -11.38 -11.23 23.22
CA ILE A 131 -11.13 -12.61 22.78
C ILE A 131 -10.12 -13.37 23.64
N GLY A 132 -9.48 -12.69 24.61
CA GLY A 132 -8.54 -13.30 25.55
C GLY A 132 -7.12 -13.43 25.00
N TYR A 133 -6.55 -12.34 24.47
CA TYR A 133 -5.15 -12.31 24.02
C TYR A 133 -4.20 -12.71 25.15
N GLU A 134 -3.24 -13.58 24.84
CA GLU A 134 -2.14 -13.96 25.72
C GLU A 134 -0.87 -13.25 25.26
N GLY A 135 -0.07 -12.72 26.19
CA GLY A 135 1.16 -12.01 25.85
C GLY A 135 1.49 -10.88 26.81
N PHE A 136 2.31 -9.94 26.33
CA PHE A 136 2.77 -8.79 27.12
C PHE A 136 2.55 -7.48 26.38
N LEU A 137 2.30 -6.41 27.12
CA LEU A 137 2.43 -5.06 26.59
C LEU A 137 3.90 -4.65 26.66
N THR A 138 4.49 -4.35 25.50
CA THR A 138 5.88 -3.89 25.43
C THR A 138 5.99 -2.44 25.94
N PRO A 139 7.17 -1.99 26.37
CA PRO A 139 7.40 -0.58 26.68
C PRO A 139 7.10 0.37 25.51
N ALA A 140 7.05 -0.12 24.27
CA ALA A 140 6.72 0.67 23.09
C ALA A 140 5.31 1.29 23.15
N ILE A 141 4.40 0.75 23.98
CA ILE A 141 3.12 1.41 24.26
C ILE A 141 3.31 2.85 24.78
N GLY A 142 4.42 3.13 25.45
CA GLY A 142 4.77 4.47 25.95
C GLY A 142 5.13 5.47 24.85
N ASN A 143 5.33 5.03 23.61
CA ASN A 143 5.52 5.92 22.46
C ASN A 143 4.18 6.45 21.90
N LEU A 144 3.05 5.85 22.29
CA LEU A 144 1.71 6.31 21.93
C LEU A 144 1.29 7.39 22.94
N THR A 145 1.53 8.66 22.60
CA THR A 145 1.45 9.77 23.55
C THR A 145 0.18 10.61 23.47
N GLU A 146 -0.65 10.42 22.45
CA GLU A 146 -1.91 11.15 22.26
C GLU A 146 -3.11 10.39 22.84
#